data_AF-A0A9D7BJT8-F1
#
_entry.id   AF-A0A9D7BJT8-F1
#
_cell.length_a   1.000
_cell.length_b   1.000
_cell.length_c   1.000
_cell.angle_alpha   90.00
_cell.angle_beta   90.00
_cell.angle_gamma   90.00
#
_symmetry.space_group_name_H-M   'P 1'
#
loop_
_entity.id
_entity.type
_entity.pdbx_description
1 polymer ?
#
loop_
_entity_poly.entity_id
_entity_poly.type
_entity_poly.pdbx_seq_one_letter_code
_entity_poly.pdbx_strand_id
1 'polypeptide(L)' 'MSKGSKNPLFEFRNDGYLFLINQDYSEIELLIISDGRNLISSYYQKLIDGGFDDELKNLRQQAKDFYKYEGLVI' A
#
# COMPACT_ATOMS: atom_id res chain seq x y z
N MET A 1 -16.72 -19.67 17.64
CA MET A 1 -16.05 -18.35 17.71
C MET A 1 -14.62 -18.60 18.14
N SER A 2 -13.64 -18.46 17.24
CA SER A 2 -12.27 -18.89 17.49
C SER A 2 -11.60 -18.04 18.57
N LYS A 3 -10.85 -18.72 19.42
CA LYS A 3 -10.18 -18.20 20.62
C LYS A 3 -9.02 -17.27 20.23
N GLY A 4 -9.10 -16.00 20.63
CA GLY A 4 -8.01 -15.33 21.35
C GLY A 4 -6.86 -14.64 20.60
N SER A 5 -6.77 -14.66 19.27
CA SER A 5 -5.80 -13.78 18.58
C SER A 5 -6.40 -12.40 18.34
N LYS A 6 -5.82 -11.36 18.96
CA LYS A 6 -6.12 -9.97 18.57
C LYS A 6 -5.81 -9.83 17.09
N ASN A 7 -6.71 -9.22 16.34
CA ASN A 7 -6.43 -8.87 14.95
C ASN A 7 -5.14 -8.02 14.93
N PRO A 8 -4.05 -8.46 14.28
CA PRO A 8 -2.79 -7.73 14.27
C PRO A 8 -2.93 -6.33 13.64
N LEU A 9 -3.98 -6.12 12.82
CA LEU A 9 -4.30 -4.82 12.23
C LEU A 9 -5.20 -3.94 13.11
N PHE A 10 -5.57 -4.40 14.31
CA PHE A 10 -6.47 -3.64 15.19
C PHE A 10 -5.85 -2.31 15.66
N GLU A 11 -4.55 -2.29 15.89
CA GLU A 11 -3.81 -1.07 16.28
C GLU A 11 -3.73 -0.08 15.11
N PHE A 12 -3.75 -0.58 13.88
CA PHE A 12 -3.66 0.18 12.62
C PHE A 12 -5.02 0.42 11.96
N ARG A 13 -6.12 0.29 12.73
CA ARG A 13 -7.50 0.37 12.21
C ARG A 13 -7.90 1.74 11.66
N ASN A 14 -7.13 2.78 12.00
CA ASN A 14 -7.34 4.14 11.53
C ASN A 14 -6.44 4.49 10.33
N ASP A 15 -5.57 3.58 9.91
CA ASP A 15 -4.72 3.83 8.75
C ASP A 15 -5.53 3.74 7.46
N GLY A 16 -5.15 4.57 6.49
CA GLY A 16 -5.65 4.53 5.13
C GLY A 16 -4.80 3.59 4.29
N TYR A 17 -5.44 2.66 3.58
CA TYR A 17 -4.78 1.72 2.69
C TYR A 17 -5.20 2.01 1.26
N LEU A 18 -4.25 2.32 0.40
CA LEU A 18 -4.47 2.48 -1.04
C LEU A 18 -3.70 1.39 -1.78
N PHE A 19 -4.39 0.70 -2.69
CA PHE A 19 -3.83 -0.37 -3.51
C PHE A 19 -3.68 0.14 -4.93
N LEU A 20 -2.46 0.03 -5.48
CA LEU A 20 -2.20 0.26 -6.88
C LEU A 20 -1.86 -1.07 -7.50
N ILE A 21 -2.51 -1.37 -8.61
CA ILE A 21 -2.34 -2.63 -9.33
C ILE A 21 -2.07 -2.27 -10.78
N ASN A 22 -1.09 -2.91 -11.39
CA ASN A 22 -0.83 -2.75 -12.82
C ASN A 22 -1.88 -3.48 -13.67
N GLN A 23 -1.98 -3.12 -14.94
CA GLN A 23 -3.07 -3.58 -15.82
C GLN A 23 -3.08 -5.10 -16.05
N ASP A 24 -1.92 -5.73 -15.98
CA ASP A 24 -1.69 -7.16 -16.13
C ASP A 24 -1.73 -7.92 -14.79
N TYR A 25 -1.97 -7.24 -13.67
CA TYR A 25 -2.07 -7.82 -12.32
C TYR A 25 -0.81 -8.57 -11.86
N SER A 26 0.35 -8.29 -12.45
CA SER A 26 1.62 -8.87 -12.06
C SER A 26 2.23 -8.20 -10.82
N GLU A 27 1.84 -6.96 -10.54
CA GLU A 27 2.37 -6.16 -9.42
C GLU A 27 1.24 -5.52 -8.61
N ILE A 28 1.41 -5.53 -7.29
CA ILE A 28 0.56 -4.81 -6.35
C ILE A 28 1.42 -3.95 -5.44
N GLU A 29 1.13 -2.66 -5.40
CA GLU A 29 1.73 -1.70 -4.47
C GLU A 29 0.69 -1.34 -3.40
N LEU A 30 1.12 -1.34 -2.14
CA LEU A 30 0.30 -0.94 -0.99
C LEU A 30 0.88 0.33 -0.37
N LEU A 31 0.11 1.41 -0.42
CA LEU A 31 0.41 2.65 0.29
C LEU A 31 -0.36 2.67 1.60
N ILE A 32 0.36 2.91 2.69
CA ILE A 32 -0.20 3.01 4.04
C ILE A 32 -0.04 4.46 4.50
N ILE A 33 -1.17 5.12 4.75
CA ILE A 33 -1.23 6.48 5.28
C ILE A 33 -1.67 6.40 6.73
N SER A 34 -0.75 6.65 7.65
CA SER A 34 -1.02 6.59 9.10
C SER A 34 -2.17 7.53 9.50
N ASP A 35 -3.12 7.01 10.27
CA ASP A 35 -4.36 7.72 10.69
C ASP A 35 -5.18 8.33 9.53
N GLY A 36 -4.91 7.89 8.29
CA GLY A 36 -5.47 8.46 7.07
C GLY A 36 -6.89 8.02 6.72
N ARG A 37 -7.49 7.11 7.50
CA ARG A 37 -8.79 6.49 7.19
C ARG A 37 -9.90 7.50 6.97
N ASN A 38 -9.95 8.56 7.77
CA ASN A 38 -11.01 9.57 7.68
C ASN A 38 -10.96 10.39 6.39
N LEU A 39 -9.78 10.46 5.74
CA LEU A 39 -9.54 11.22 4.53
C LEU A 39 -9.30 10.31 3.32
N ILE A 40 -9.64 9.02 3.41
CA ILE A 40 -9.30 8.03 2.38
C ILE A 40 -9.84 8.41 1.00
N SER A 41 -11.05 8.97 0.92
CA SER A 41 -11.62 9.44 -0.35
C SER A 41 -10.85 10.61 -0.95
N SER A 42 -10.34 11.52 -0.12
CA SER A 42 -9.51 12.64 -0.58
C SER A 42 -8.14 12.16 -1.05
N TYR A 43 -7.52 11.23 -0.32
CA TYR A 43 -6.27 10.62 -0.76
C TYR A 43 -6.41 9.80 -2.03
N TYR A 44 -7.53 9.10 -2.18
CA TYR A 44 -7.86 8.38 -3.41
C TYR A 44 -7.99 9.33 -4.60
N GLN A 45 -8.72 10.44 -4.45
CA GLN A 45 -8.82 11.45 -5.51
C GLN A 45 -7.45 12.06 -5.84
N LYS A 46 -6.68 12.44 -4.81
CA LYS A 46 -5.33 12.99 -4.98
C LYS A 46 -4.40 12.00 -5.71
N LEU A 47 -4.55 10.70 -5.47
CA LEU A 47 -3.80 9.66 -6.17
C LEU A 47 -4.17 9.59 -7.67
N ILE A 48 -5.47 9.66 -8.00
CA ILE A 48 -5.94 9.70 -9.38
C ILE A 48 -5.42 10.94 -10.11
N ASP A 49 -5.40 12.08 -9.41
CA ASP A 49 -4.99 13.37 -9.98
C ASP A 49 -3.45 13.48 -10.14
N GLY A 50 -2.68 12.43 -9.82
CA GLY A 50 -1.21 12.43 -9.89
C GLY A 50 -0.54 13.22 -8.77
N GLY A 51 -1.28 13.59 -7.72
CA GLY A 51 -0.78 14.42 -6.62
C GLY A 51 0.24 13.74 -5.70
N PHE A 52 0.55 12.46 -5.93
CA PHE A 52 1.57 11.69 -5.21
C PHE A 52 2.69 11.19 -6.13
N ASP A 53 2.74 11.61 -7.40
CA ASP A 53 3.66 11.02 -8.39
C ASP A 53 5.13 11.19 -8.01
N ASP A 54 5.51 12.36 -7.51
CA ASP A 54 6.88 12.65 -7.08
C ASP A 54 7.26 11.85 -5.83
N GLU A 55 6.37 11.77 -4.84
CA GLU A 55 6.59 10.97 -3.64
C GLU A 55 6.70 9.48 -3.97
N LEU A 56 5.82 8.96 -4.83
CA LEU A 56 5.87 7.57 -5.29
C LEU A 56 7.15 7.27 -6.05
N LYS A 57 7.57 8.16 -6.95
CA LYS A 57 8.83 8.04 -7.67
C LYS A 57 10.01 7.98 -6.70
N ASN A 58 10.04 8.87 -5.71
CA ASN A 58 11.09 8.88 -4.70
C ASN A 58 11.08 7.62 -3.82
N LEU A 59 9.91 7.14 -3.41
CA LEU A 59 9.75 5.90 -2.64
C LEU A 59 10.24 4.68 -3.43
N ARG A 60 9.83 4.55 -4.69
CA ARG A 60 10.26 3.46 -5.58
C ARG A 60 11.75 3.46 -5.82
N GLN A 61 12.39 4.62 -5.93
CA GLN A 61 13.85 4.72 -6.05
C GLN A 61 14.60 4.30 -4.79
N GLN A 62 14.00 4.52 -3.62
CA GLN A 62 14.59 4.16 -2.33
C GLN A 62 14.22 2.74 -1.90
N ALA A 63 13.24 2.13 -2.56
CA ALA A 63 12.77 0.79 -2.26
C ALA A 63 13.92 -0.22 -2.43
N LYS A 64 13.97 -1.16 -1.50
CA LYS A 64 14.90 -2.29 -1.53
C LYS A 64 14.07 -3.56 -1.55
N ASP A 65 14.48 -4.50 -2.38
CA ASP A 65 13.86 -5.82 -2.41
C ASP A 65 13.92 -6.43 -1.01
N PHE A 66 12.75 -6.65 -0.41
CA PHE A 66 12.66 -7.31 0.89
C PHE A 66 13.04 -8.80 0.78
N TYR A 67 12.64 -9.43 -0.32
CA TYR A 67 12.92 -10.84 -0.58
C TYR A 67 13.00 -11.07 -2.09
N LYS A 68 14.07 -11.73 -2.53
CA LYS A 68 14.21 -12.20 -3.92
C LYS A 68 13.76 -13.65 -3.98
N TYR A 69 12.62 -13.89 -4.63
CA TYR A 69 12.17 -15.25 -4.88
C TYR A 69 13.04 -15.86 -5.99
N GLU A 70 13.93 -16.79 -5.62
CA GLU A 70 14.73 -17.51 -6.60
C GLU A 70 13.83 -18.39 -7.49
N GLY A 71 14.03 -18.32 -8.81
CA GLY A 71 13.30 -19.14 -9.79
C GLY A 71 12.04 -18.52 -10.39
N LEU A 72 11.65 -17.30 -9.99
CA LEU A 72 10.66 -16.51 -10.72
C LEU A 72 11.36 -15.88 -11.94
N VAL A 73 11.19 -16.51 -13.11
CA VAL A 73 11.51 -15.88 -14.39
C VAL A 73 10.38 -14.88 -14.66
N ILE A 74 10.67 -13.59 -14.51
CA ILE A 74 9.77 -12.49 -14.83
C ILE A 74 9.75 -12.28 -16.34
#